data_AF-A0A3D3R8J3-F1
#
_entry.id   AF-A0A3D3R8J3-F1
#
_cell.length_a   1.000
_cell.length_b   1.000
_cell.length_c   1.000
_cell.angle_alpha   90.00
_cell.angle_beta   90.00
_cell.angle_gamma   90.00
#
_symmetry.space_group_name_H-M   'P 1'
#
loop_
_entity.id
_entity.type
_entity.pdbx_description
1 polymer ?
#
loop_
_entity_poly.entity_id
_entity_poly.type
_entity_poly.pdbx_seq_one_letter_code
_entity_poly.pdbx_strand_id
1 'polypeptide(L)'
;MAIIRVFLSKRKNSNFWQMRWIDPDTGREKWQSTKTNIRRDAEREAGRIEKELNEGTYYRRSTISWKDFRSRYETEEAVALAERTKQKIGTVFNYVETHCNPKRLVNLNETAISKMVKKLRAKGLEEVTIKNSLGHLKAALNWAKSQKLIGQVPDFPKFRRARTKKAMRGRPITLEEFERMIEAIPEVIKPLGQSEGSLERHAGIVASWEFYLWGWNAPKS
;
A
#
# COMPACT_ATOMS: atom_id res chain seq x y z
N MET A 1 25.88 -4.08 22.52
CA MET A 1 26.13 -2.96 21.59
C MET A 1 27.03 -1.96 22.29
N ALA A 2 27.96 -1.31 21.57
CA ALA A 2 28.79 -0.27 22.16
C ALA A 2 27.93 0.96 22.49
N ILE A 3 28.14 1.57 23.66
CA ILE A 3 27.46 2.80 24.06
C ILE A 3 27.90 3.91 23.10
N ILE A 4 26.93 4.51 22.41
CA ILE A 4 27.16 5.63 21.50
C ILE A 4 27.21 6.90 22.34
N ARG A 5 28.28 7.68 22.21
CA ARG A 5 28.43 8.98 22.88
C ARG A 5 28.33 10.11 21.86
N VAL A 6 27.59 11.16 22.22
CA VAL A 6 27.46 12.36 21.40
C VAL A 6 28.33 13.46 21.99
N PHE A 7 29.31 13.93 21.21
CA PHE A 7 30.24 14.97 21.64
C PHE A 7 29.82 16.33 21.11
N LEU A 8 29.87 17.37 21.95
CA LEU A 8 29.68 18.75 21.54
C LEU A 8 31.02 19.40 21.19
N SER A 9 31.03 20.15 20.10
CA SER A 9 32.16 21.01 19.72
C SER A 9 31.65 22.32 19.16
N LYS A 10 32.44 23.38 19.33
CA LYS A 10 32.18 24.70 18.76
C LYS A 10 33.20 24.98 17.66
N ARG A 11 32.73 25.19 16.43
CA ARG A 11 33.60 25.55 15.29
C ARG A 11 33.84 27.06 15.29
N LYS A 12 35.04 27.51 14.92
CA LYS A 12 35.42 28.95 14.90
C LYS A 12 34.44 29.83 14.09
N ASN A 13 33.86 29.31 13.01
CA ASN A 13 32.95 30.06 12.12
C ASN A 13 31.46 29.70 12.30
N SER A 14 31.05 29.06 13.40
CA SER A 14 29.65 28.70 13.62
C SER A 14 29.12 29.29 14.92
N ASN A 15 28.02 30.03 14.82
CA ASN A 15 27.32 30.60 15.99
C ASN A 15 26.67 29.52 16.86
N PHE A 16 26.42 28.32 16.31
CA PHE A 16 25.73 27.24 17.00
C PHE A 16 26.71 26.14 17.42
N TRP A 17 26.38 25.47 18.53
CA TRP A 17 27.07 24.25 18.92
C TRP A 17 26.83 23.15 17.86
N GLN A 18 27.86 22.34 17.64
CA GLN A 18 27.82 21.19 16.74
C GLN A 18 27.94 19.93 17.57
N MET A 19 27.15 18.93 17.25
CA MET A 19 27.22 17.60 17.85
C MET A 19 27.83 16.61 16.85
N ARG A 20 28.62 15.69 17.36
CA ARG A 20 29.41 14.72 16.60
C ARG A 20 29.29 13.35 17.22
N TRP A 21 29.02 12.33 16.42
CA TRP A 21 28.95 10.93 16.87
C TRP A 21 29.34 9.98 15.75
N ILE A 22 29.65 8.73 16.10
CA ILE A 22 29.84 7.65 15.13
C ILE A 22 28.49 7.00 14.91
N ASP A 23 28.01 7.01 13.67
CA ASP A 23 26.73 6.40 13.32
C ASP A 23 26.85 4.87 13.44
N PRO A 24 26.01 4.20 14.25
CA PRO A 24 26.08 2.75 14.47
C PRO A 24 25.80 1.93 13.21
N ASP A 25 25.02 2.46 12.26
CA ASP A 25 24.65 1.75 11.04
C ASP A 25 25.73 1.81 9.96
N THR A 26 26.44 2.94 9.89
CA THR A 26 27.41 3.19 8.80
C THR A 26 28.86 3.18 9.26
N GLY A 27 29.12 3.20 10.58
CA GLY A 27 30.46 3.34 11.17
C GLY A 27 31.13 4.68 10.88
N ARG A 28 30.44 5.60 10.21
CA ARG A 28 31.00 6.90 9.80
C ARG A 28 30.70 7.97 10.84
N GLU A 29 31.66 8.87 10.97
CA GLU A 29 31.49 10.07 11.79
C GLU A 29 30.45 11.01 11.17
N LYS A 30 29.45 11.40 11.97
CA LYS A 30 28.42 12.35 11.59
C LYS A 30 28.51 13.61 12.43
N TRP A 31 28.15 14.72 11.78
CA TRP A 31 28.10 16.05 12.35
C TRP A 31 26.71 16.64 12.15
N GLN A 32 26.19 17.29 13.19
CA GLN A 32 24.91 17.99 13.13
C GLN A 32 24.94 19.25 13.99
N SER A 33 24.34 20.33 13.53
CA SER A 33 24.19 21.53 14.37
C SER A 33 23.05 21.33 15.37
N THR A 34 23.25 21.76 16.62
CA THR A 34 22.19 21.83 17.63
C THR A 34 21.24 23.01 17.39
N LYS A 35 21.58 23.91 16.45
CA LYS A 35 20.84 25.17 16.15
C LYS A 35 20.65 26.09 17.36
N THR A 36 21.43 25.90 18.42
CA THR A 36 21.47 26.78 19.60
C THR A 36 22.90 27.18 19.91
N ASN A 37 23.08 28.43 20.35
CA ASN A 37 24.35 28.98 20.80
C ASN A 37 24.55 28.83 22.32
N ILE A 38 23.50 28.43 23.04
CA ILE A 38 23.50 28.21 24.49
C ILE A 38 24.00 26.79 24.77
N ARG A 39 25.08 26.68 25.55
CA ARG A 39 25.73 25.40 25.87
C ARG A 39 24.77 24.42 26.57
N ARG A 40 23.99 24.91 27.54
CA ARG A 40 23.02 24.09 28.30
C ARG A 40 21.95 23.46 27.41
N ASP A 41 21.40 24.22 26.47
CA ASP A 41 20.39 23.69 25.54
C ASP A 41 21.03 22.75 24.51
N ALA A 42 22.27 23.01 24.11
CA ALA A 42 23.04 22.11 23.27
C ALA A 42 23.30 20.75 23.95
N GLU A 43 23.63 20.76 25.25
CA GLU A 43 23.82 19.54 26.06
C GLU A 43 22.51 18.76 26.21
N ARG A 44 21.38 19.45 26.39
CA ARG A 44 20.05 18.79 26.43
C ARG A 44 19.72 18.10 25.10
N GLU A 45 19.94 18.78 23.98
CA GLU A 45 19.67 18.21 22.66
C GLU A 45 20.64 17.07 22.31
N ALA A 46 21.92 17.21 22.67
CA ALA A 46 22.90 16.14 22.53
C ALA A 46 22.52 14.91 23.37
N GLY A 47 22.08 15.11 24.61
CA GLY A 47 21.59 14.02 25.48
C GLY A 47 20.35 13.34 24.92
N ARG A 48 19.42 14.08 24.31
CA ARG A 48 18.26 13.51 23.61
C ARG A 48 18.69 12.61 22.45
N ILE A 49 19.59 13.10 21.60
CA ILE A 49 20.10 12.33 20.45
C ILE A 49 20.94 11.13 20.90
N GLU A 50 21.76 11.29 21.96
CA GLU A 50 22.52 10.19 22.54
C GLU A 50 21.60 9.08 23.04
N LYS A 51 20.52 9.45 23.75
CA LYS A 51 19.50 8.50 24.19
C LYS A 51 18.84 7.80 23.01
N GLU A 52 18.40 8.55 22.00
CA GLU A 52 17.78 7.97 20.80
C GLU A 52 18.72 7.03 20.04
N LEU A 53 20.01 7.37 19.95
CA LEU A 53 21.01 6.54 19.29
C LEU A 53 21.23 5.23 20.04
N ASN A 54 21.34 5.29 21.37
CA ASN A 54 21.52 4.10 22.21
C ASN A 54 20.27 3.21 22.27
N GLU A 55 19.08 3.80 22.23
CA GLU A 55 17.80 3.06 22.16
C GLU A 55 17.50 2.52 20.75
N GLY A 56 18.31 2.90 19.74
CA GLY A 56 18.05 2.55 18.34
C GLY A 56 16.81 3.24 17.75
N THR A 57 16.25 4.24 18.43
CA THR A 57 15.11 5.03 17.97
C THR A 57 15.52 6.25 17.16
N TYR A 58 16.83 6.56 17.12
CA TYR A 58 17.35 7.66 16.33
C TYR A 58 17.12 7.43 14.85
N TYR A 59 16.25 8.25 14.28
CA TYR A 59 15.96 8.23 12.86
C TYR A 59 16.21 9.60 12.25
N ARG A 60 17.17 9.67 11.33
CA ARG A 60 17.35 10.87 10.52
C ARG A 60 16.15 10.99 9.59
N ARG A 61 15.46 12.15 9.59
CA ARG A 61 14.43 12.45 8.58
C ARG A 61 14.96 12.12 7.19
N SER A 62 14.41 11.07 6.58
CA SER A 62 14.76 10.66 5.23
C SER A 62 14.50 11.82 4.28
N THR A 63 15.48 12.06 3.42
CA THR A 63 15.38 13.06 2.36
C THR A 63 14.80 12.49 1.08
N ILE A 64 14.39 11.20 1.08
CA ILE A 64 13.86 10.55 -0.12
C ILE A 64 12.60 11.26 -0.62
N SER A 65 12.57 11.53 -1.93
CA SER A 65 11.38 12.07 -2.56
C SER A 65 10.28 10.99 -2.59
N TRP A 66 9.03 11.43 -2.68
CA TRP A 66 7.93 10.47 -2.87
C TRP A 66 8.10 9.67 -4.18
N LYS A 67 8.57 10.34 -5.24
CA LYS A 67 8.78 9.73 -6.55
C LYS A 67 9.82 8.60 -6.48
N ASP A 68 10.95 8.85 -5.83
CA ASP A 68 12.00 7.85 -5.68
C ASP A 68 11.52 6.68 -4.80
N PHE A 69 10.77 6.97 -3.73
CA PHE A 69 10.14 5.93 -2.91
C PHE A 69 9.21 5.04 -3.72
N ARG A 70 8.32 5.63 -4.53
CA ARG A 70 7.40 4.88 -5.40
C ARG A 70 8.16 3.97 -6.35
N SER A 71 9.16 4.51 -7.06
CA SER A 71 9.98 3.74 -7.99
C SER A 71 10.63 2.56 -7.30
N ARG A 72 11.26 2.78 -6.13
CA ARG A 72 11.91 1.72 -5.36
C ARG A 72 10.92 0.66 -4.89
N TYR A 73 9.76 1.06 -4.38
CA TYR A 73 8.74 0.12 -3.96
C TYR A 73 8.25 -0.76 -5.12
N GLU A 74 8.02 -0.15 -6.29
CA GLU A 74 7.56 -0.86 -7.49
C GLU A 74 8.61 -1.85 -8.02
N THR A 75 9.92 -1.51 -7.94
CA THR A 75 11.01 -2.36 -8.45
C THR A 75 11.58 -3.36 -7.45
N GLU A 76 11.52 -3.08 -6.16
CA GLU A 76 12.15 -3.91 -5.12
C GLU A 76 11.13 -4.83 -4.43
N GLU A 77 9.95 -4.32 -4.07
CA GLU A 77 8.96 -5.07 -3.27
C GLU A 77 7.80 -5.55 -4.12
N ALA A 78 7.24 -4.67 -4.95
CA ALA A 78 6.01 -4.98 -5.67
C ALA A 78 6.21 -6.08 -6.71
N VAL A 79 7.44 -6.30 -7.21
CA VAL A 79 7.78 -7.32 -8.22
C VAL A 79 7.31 -8.72 -7.80
N ALA A 80 7.47 -9.05 -6.51
CA ALA A 80 7.08 -10.34 -5.95
C ALA A 80 5.56 -10.52 -5.77
N LEU A 81 4.76 -9.46 -5.97
CA LEU A 81 3.31 -9.50 -5.81
C LEU A 81 2.60 -9.87 -7.13
N ALA A 82 1.40 -10.44 -7.00
CA ALA A 82 0.52 -10.69 -8.14
C ALA A 82 0.19 -9.39 -8.91
N GLU A 83 0.05 -9.49 -10.24
CA GLU A 83 -0.17 -8.35 -11.12
C GLU A 83 -1.38 -7.49 -10.71
N ARG A 84 -2.49 -8.14 -10.36
CA ARG A 84 -3.69 -7.45 -9.86
C ARG A 84 -3.43 -6.65 -8.58
N THR A 85 -2.49 -7.09 -7.74
CA THR A 85 -2.09 -6.38 -6.52
C THR A 85 -1.23 -5.17 -6.87
N LYS A 86 -0.29 -5.30 -7.83
CA LYS A 86 0.51 -4.18 -8.34
C LYS A 86 -0.38 -3.06 -8.88
N GLN A 87 -1.38 -3.39 -9.69
CA GLN A 87 -2.35 -2.42 -10.24
C GLN A 87 -3.12 -1.66 -9.14
N LYS A 88 -3.55 -2.38 -8.08
CA LYS A 88 -4.21 -1.76 -6.94
C LYS A 88 -3.27 -0.80 -6.19
N ILE A 89 -2.03 -1.21 -5.96
CA ILE A 89 -1.01 -0.36 -5.33
C ILE A 89 -0.78 0.90 -6.16
N GLY A 90 -0.61 0.77 -7.47
CA GLY A 90 -0.47 1.92 -8.37
C GLY A 90 -1.65 2.88 -8.29
N THR A 91 -2.88 2.35 -8.22
CA THR A 91 -4.09 3.17 -8.00
C THR A 91 -4.04 3.93 -6.67
N VAL A 92 -3.57 3.29 -5.60
CA VAL A 92 -3.42 3.92 -4.28
C VAL A 92 -2.35 5.01 -4.30
N PHE A 93 -1.22 4.80 -4.97
CA PHE A 93 -0.18 5.82 -5.13
C PHE A 93 -0.68 7.01 -5.95
N ASN A 94 -1.48 6.78 -6.98
CA ASN A 94 -2.13 7.86 -7.73
C ASN A 94 -3.09 8.68 -6.84
N TYR A 95 -3.80 8.04 -5.90
CA TYR A 95 -4.60 8.79 -4.90
C TYR A 95 -3.72 9.66 -4.01
N VAL A 96 -2.57 9.16 -3.55
CA VAL A 96 -1.62 9.93 -2.76
C VAL A 96 -1.13 11.15 -3.54
N GLU A 97 -0.73 10.97 -4.79
CA GLU A 97 -0.23 12.05 -5.65
C GLU A 97 -1.31 13.10 -5.94
N THR A 98 -2.53 12.65 -6.28
CA THR A 98 -3.65 13.54 -6.61
C THR A 98 -4.17 14.30 -5.39
N HIS A 99 -4.18 13.68 -4.22
CA HIS A 99 -4.89 14.22 -3.05
C HIS A 99 -3.98 14.83 -1.99
N CYS A 100 -2.76 14.30 -1.83
CA CYS A 100 -1.75 14.77 -0.88
C CYS A 100 -0.60 15.53 -1.55
N ASN A 101 -0.21 15.14 -2.77
CA ASN A 101 0.95 15.66 -3.51
C ASN A 101 2.23 15.82 -2.64
N PRO A 102 2.70 14.76 -1.97
CA PRO A 102 3.85 14.86 -1.08
C PRO A 102 5.15 15.00 -1.90
N LYS A 103 5.93 16.06 -1.64
CA LYS A 103 7.28 16.20 -2.23
C LYS A 103 8.28 15.19 -1.67
N ARG A 104 8.16 14.89 -0.37
CA ARG A 104 9.00 13.94 0.36
C ARG A 104 8.15 12.88 1.03
N LEU A 105 8.70 11.69 1.21
CA LEU A 105 8.00 10.59 1.87
C LEU A 105 7.54 10.96 3.29
N VAL A 106 8.37 11.71 4.03
CA VAL A 106 8.06 12.19 5.39
C VAL A 106 6.87 13.16 5.45
N ASN A 107 6.44 13.74 4.32
CA ASN A 107 5.28 14.63 4.28
C ASN A 107 3.97 13.85 4.25
N LEU A 108 4.00 12.53 4.02
CA LEU A 108 2.83 11.68 4.10
C LEU A 108 2.56 11.31 5.56
N ASN A 109 2.09 12.28 6.35
CA ASN A 109 1.75 12.13 7.77
C ASN A 109 0.25 11.84 7.99
N GLU A 110 -0.16 11.72 9.25
CA GLU A 110 -1.53 11.42 9.69
C GLU A 110 -2.54 12.40 9.08
N THR A 111 -2.18 13.68 9.06
CA THR A 111 -3.00 14.76 8.51
C THR A 111 -3.17 14.62 6.99
N ALA A 112 -2.09 14.31 6.27
CA ALA A 112 -2.13 14.06 4.83
C ALA A 112 -3.02 12.86 4.50
N ILE A 113 -2.86 11.74 5.23
CA ILE A 113 -3.67 10.54 5.06
C ILE A 113 -5.16 10.83 5.35
N SER A 114 -5.44 11.56 6.43
CA SER A 114 -6.82 11.95 6.78
C SER A 114 -7.45 12.85 5.72
N LYS A 115 -6.67 13.78 5.14
CA LYS A 115 -7.10 14.63 4.02
C LYS A 115 -7.40 13.81 2.77
N MET A 116 -6.58 12.81 2.45
CA MET A 116 -6.83 11.89 1.34
C MET A 116 -8.15 11.15 1.55
N VAL A 117 -8.36 10.57 2.73
CA VAL A 117 -9.59 9.86 3.07
C VAL A 117 -10.82 10.75 2.93
N LYS A 118 -10.77 12.00 3.43
CA LYS A 118 -11.86 12.97 3.26
C LYS A 118 -12.18 13.22 1.79
N LYS A 119 -11.17 13.37 0.93
CA LYS A 119 -11.35 13.56 -0.52
C LYS A 119 -11.91 12.31 -1.21
N LEU A 120 -11.48 11.12 -0.83
CA LEU A 120 -12.01 9.87 -1.38
C LEU A 120 -13.48 9.65 -1.00
N ARG A 121 -13.88 10.00 0.23
CA ARG A 121 -15.29 10.00 0.64
C ARG A 121 -16.13 10.99 -0.17
N ALA A 122 -15.61 12.20 -0.39
CA ALA A 122 -16.29 13.20 -1.19
C ALA A 122 -16.49 12.77 -2.66
N LYS A 123 -15.64 11.88 -3.17
CA LYS A 123 -15.79 11.22 -4.48
C LYS A 123 -16.77 10.04 -4.49
N GLY A 124 -17.39 9.71 -3.35
CA GLY A 124 -18.36 8.62 -3.24
C GLY A 124 -17.76 7.22 -3.13
N LEU A 125 -16.47 7.07 -2.83
CA LEU A 125 -15.89 5.75 -2.60
C LEU A 125 -16.43 5.13 -1.30
N GLU A 126 -16.77 3.85 -1.35
CA GLU A 126 -17.19 3.09 -0.17
C GLU A 126 -16.08 3.02 0.90
N GLU A 127 -16.47 3.05 2.17
CA GLU A 127 -15.54 2.92 3.31
C GLU A 127 -14.70 1.63 3.23
N VAL A 128 -15.26 0.54 2.71
CA VAL A 128 -14.54 -0.74 2.53
C VAL A 128 -13.43 -0.60 1.49
N THR A 129 -13.71 0.09 0.39
CA THR A 129 -12.72 0.37 -0.67
C THR A 129 -11.62 1.26 -0.13
N ILE A 130 -11.97 2.36 0.56
CA ILE A 130 -10.99 3.26 1.17
C ILE A 130 -10.10 2.51 2.18
N LYS A 131 -10.71 1.67 3.03
CA LYS A 131 -9.96 0.85 3.99
C LYS A 131 -8.98 -0.10 3.30
N ASN A 132 -9.39 -0.78 2.23
CA ASN A 132 -8.51 -1.66 1.46
C ASN A 132 -7.36 -0.88 0.82
N SER A 133 -7.63 0.28 0.22
CA SER A 133 -6.61 1.17 -0.32
C SER A 133 -5.58 1.59 0.74
N LEU A 134 -6.04 1.98 1.93
CA LEU A 134 -5.16 2.32 3.04
C LEU A 134 -4.36 1.13 3.57
N GLY A 135 -4.90 -0.09 3.47
CA GLY A 135 -4.16 -1.31 3.80
C GLY A 135 -2.92 -1.47 2.92
N HIS A 136 -3.05 -1.26 1.62
CA HIS A 136 -1.92 -1.27 0.69
C HIS A 136 -0.93 -0.15 0.97
N LEU A 137 -1.41 1.08 1.23
CA LEU A 137 -0.55 2.19 1.58
C LEU A 137 0.23 1.92 2.88
N LYS A 138 -0.43 1.36 3.89
CA LYS A 138 0.20 1.00 5.16
C LYS A 138 1.27 -0.06 4.98
N ALA A 139 1.02 -1.07 4.15
CA ALA A 139 2.02 -2.08 3.81
C ALA A 139 3.25 -1.45 3.14
N ALA A 140 3.06 -0.54 2.19
CA ALA A 140 4.15 0.19 1.55
C ALA A 140 4.96 1.05 2.54
N LEU A 141 4.30 1.73 3.48
CA LEU A 141 4.99 2.50 4.52
C LEU A 141 5.69 1.61 5.56
N ASN A 142 5.15 0.45 5.89
CA ASN A 142 5.84 -0.53 6.75
C ASN A 142 7.13 -1.03 6.08
N TRP A 143 7.08 -1.32 4.78
CA TRP A 143 8.27 -1.64 4.01
C TRP A 143 9.25 -0.46 4.00
N ALA A 144 8.76 0.77 3.81
CA ALA A 144 9.62 1.96 3.90
C ALA A 144 10.33 2.05 5.26
N LYS A 145 9.64 1.68 6.35
CA LYS A 145 10.22 1.63 7.69
C LYS A 145 11.29 0.54 7.81
N SER A 146 11.05 -0.67 7.29
CA SER A 146 12.05 -1.75 7.34
C SER A 146 13.32 -1.40 6.53
N GLN A 147 13.15 -0.68 5.41
CA GLN A 147 14.24 -0.14 4.60
C GLN A 147 14.89 1.12 5.19
N LYS A 148 14.51 1.53 6.41
CA LYS A 148 14.97 2.77 7.07
C LYS A 148 14.78 4.02 6.19
N LEU A 149 13.72 4.06 5.38
CA LEU A 149 13.30 5.21 4.55
C LEU A 149 12.30 6.14 5.23
N ILE A 150 11.65 5.67 6.30
CA ILE A 150 10.97 6.50 7.31
C ILE A 150 11.26 5.95 8.70
N GLY A 151 11.19 6.80 9.72
CA GLY A 151 11.45 6.39 11.11
C GLY A 151 10.26 5.73 11.74
N GLN A 152 9.08 6.26 11.43
CA GLN A 152 7.82 5.75 11.92
C GLN A 152 6.78 5.79 10.80
N VAL A 153 5.94 4.77 10.81
CA VAL A 153 4.74 4.72 9.98
C VAL A 153 3.67 5.58 10.67
N PRO A 154 3.09 6.58 9.97
CA PRO A 154 2.03 7.40 10.54
C PRO A 154 0.83 6.56 10.98
N ASP A 155 0.08 7.09 11.94
CA ASP A 155 -1.18 6.46 12.32
C ASP A 155 -2.24 6.59 11.22
N PHE A 156 -2.94 5.49 10.96
CA PHE A 156 -4.03 5.44 9.99
C PHE A 156 -5.38 5.63 10.68
N PRO A 157 -6.34 6.34 10.04
CA PRO A 157 -7.68 6.48 10.57
C PRO A 157 -8.32 5.12 10.88
N LYS A 158 -8.96 5.00 12.04
CA LYS A 158 -9.71 3.79 12.39
C LYS A 158 -11.06 3.81 11.67
N PHE A 159 -11.29 2.81 10.83
CA PHE A 159 -12.57 2.59 10.17
C PHE A 159 -13.44 1.75 11.10
N ARG A 160 -14.60 2.28 11.51
CA ARG A 160 -15.59 1.45 12.18
C ARG A 160 -15.98 0.34 11.21
N ARG A 161 -15.94 -0.91 11.68
CA ARG A 161 -16.43 -2.04 10.89
C ARG A 161 -17.89 -1.72 10.58
N ALA A 162 -18.22 -1.58 9.30
CA ALA A 162 -19.62 -1.52 8.91
C ALA A 162 -20.23 -2.84 9.40
N ARG A 163 -21.07 -2.79 10.45
CA ARG A 163 -21.95 -3.91 10.84
C ARG A 163 -23.06 -4.00 9.79
N THR A 164 -22.70 -4.06 8.52
CA THR A 164 -23.66 -4.33 7.47
C THR A 164 -23.74 -5.84 7.41
N LYS A 165 -24.98 -6.35 7.52
CA LYS A 165 -25.39 -7.76 7.43
C LYS A 165 -24.50 -8.51 6.43
N LYS A 166 -24.26 -9.81 6.63
CA LYS A 166 -23.71 -10.73 5.62
C LYS A 166 -24.58 -10.66 4.35
N ALA A 167 -24.46 -9.60 3.58
CA ALA A 167 -25.13 -9.38 2.33
C ALA A 167 -24.17 -9.98 1.32
N MET A 168 -24.43 -11.24 0.96
CA MET A 168 -23.83 -11.81 -0.24
C MET A 168 -24.11 -10.81 -1.37
N ARG A 169 -23.09 -10.50 -2.18
CA ARG A 169 -23.19 -9.51 -3.26
C ARG A 169 -24.26 -9.88 -4.30
N GLY A 170 -24.74 -11.11 -4.30
CA GLY A 170 -25.88 -11.58 -5.07
C GLY A 170 -26.71 -12.59 -4.29
N ARG A 171 -27.96 -12.78 -4.71
CA ARG A 171 -28.79 -13.91 -4.29
C ARG A 171 -28.24 -15.21 -4.91
N PRO A 172 -28.43 -16.37 -4.27
CA PRO A 172 -28.27 -17.65 -4.96
C PRO A 172 -29.16 -17.68 -6.21
N ILE A 173 -28.61 -18.24 -7.30
CA ILE A 173 -29.40 -18.51 -8.50
C ILE A 173 -30.49 -19.54 -8.17
N THR A 174 -31.69 -19.32 -8.68
CA THR A 174 -32.80 -20.28 -8.58
C THR A 174 -32.70 -21.35 -9.65
N LEU A 175 -33.42 -22.46 -9.49
CA LEU A 175 -33.43 -23.53 -10.50
C LEU A 175 -33.99 -23.01 -11.83
N GLU A 176 -35.07 -22.22 -11.78
CA GLU A 176 -35.71 -21.67 -12.97
C GLU A 176 -34.78 -20.71 -13.73
N GLU A 177 -33.98 -19.91 -13.00
CA GLU A 177 -32.96 -19.06 -13.62
C GLU A 177 -31.83 -19.87 -14.26
N PHE A 178 -31.43 -20.97 -13.62
CA PHE A 178 -30.41 -21.86 -14.14
C PHE A 178 -30.87 -22.59 -15.40
N GLU A 179 -32.11 -23.08 -15.43
CA GLU A 179 -32.72 -23.70 -16.61
C GLU A 179 -32.84 -22.71 -17.79
N ARG A 180 -33.29 -21.47 -17.53
CA ARG A 180 -33.31 -20.41 -18.55
C ARG A 180 -31.92 -20.07 -19.08
N MET A 181 -30.89 -20.12 -18.23
CA MET A 181 -29.52 -19.93 -18.68
C MET A 181 -29.08 -21.05 -19.62
N ILE A 182 -29.51 -22.28 -19.38
CA ILE A 182 -29.21 -23.43 -20.25
C ILE A 182 -29.92 -23.31 -21.60
N GLU A 183 -31.21 -22.97 -21.59
CA GLU A 183 -32.00 -22.78 -22.81
C GLU A 183 -31.40 -21.68 -23.71
N ALA A 184 -30.73 -20.68 -23.13
CA ALA A 184 -30.07 -19.60 -23.87
C ALA A 184 -28.68 -19.97 -24.45
N ILE A 185 -28.07 -21.11 -24.07
CA ILE A 185 -26.73 -21.51 -24.52
C ILE A 185 -26.61 -21.62 -26.05
N PRO A 186 -27.56 -22.26 -26.78
CA PRO A 186 -27.47 -22.40 -28.24
C PRO A 186 -27.45 -21.05 -28.96
N GLU A 187 -28.11 -20.03 -28.41
CA GLU A 187 -28.16 -18.69 -29.00
C GLU A 187 -26.88 -17.87 -28.73
N VAL A 188 -26.31 -18.02 -27.54
CA VAL A 188 -25.09 -17.29 -27.13
C VAL A 188 -23.84 -17.86 -27.80
N ILE A 189 -23.76 -19.19 -27.90
CA ILE A 189 -22.66 -19.87 -28.59
C ILE A 189 -22.97 -19.88 -30.09
N LYS A 190 -22.31 -19.03 -30.87
CA LYS A 190 -22.51 -18.99 -32.33
C LYS A 190 -21.69 -20.09 -33.03
N PRO A 191 -22.22 -20.72 -34.08
CA PRO A 191 -21.43 -21.64 -34.90
C PRO A 191 -20.29 -20.90 -35.63
N LEU A 192 -19.17 -21.58 -35.86
CA LEU A 192 -17.99 -21.02 -36.53
C LEU A 192 -18.19 -20.83 -38.05
N GLY A 193 -19.29 -21.34 -38.60
CA GLY A 193 -19.67 -21.24 -40.01
C GLY A 193 -21.02 -21.92 -40.27
N GLN A 194 -21.48 -21.90 -41.53
CA GLN A 194 -22.76 -22.49 -41.95
C GLN A 194 -22.60 -23.89 -42.57
N SER A 195 -21.38 -24.43 -42.63
CA SER A 195 -21.18 -25.80 -43.14
C SER A 195 -21.76 -26.83 -42.17
N GLU A 196 -22.20 -27.96 -42.72
CA GLU A 196 -22.79 -29.08 -41.95
C GLU A 196 -21.88 -29.53 -40.80
N GLY A 197 -20.58 -29.73 -41.06
CA GLY A 197 -19.61 -30.07 -40.01
C GLY A 197 -19.36 -28.96 -38.98
N SER A 198 -19.68 -27.69 -39.28
CA SER A 198 -19.63 -26.60 -38.30
C SER A 198 -20.84 -26.62 -37.37
N LEU A 199 -22.02 -26.95 -37.91
CA LEU A 199 -23.27 -27.09 -37.15
C LEU A 199 -23.24 -28.32 -36.24
N GLU A 200 -22.70 -29.45 -36.71
CA GLU A 200 -22.52 -30.66 -35.88
C GLU A 200 -21.55 -30.41 -34.71
N ARG A 201 -20.44 -29.72 -34.98
CA ARG A 201 -19.48 -29.36 -33.93
C ARG A 201 -20.07 -28.37 -32.93
N HIS A 202 -20.89 -27.44 -33.41
CA HIS A 202 -21.65 -26.52 -32.56
C HIS A 202 -22.62 -27.27 -31.64
N ALA A 203 -23.42 -28.20 -32.18
CA ALA A 203 -24.33 -29.03 -31.39
C ALA A 203 -23.57 -29.84 -30.31
N GLY A 204 -22.41 -30.43 -30.66
CA GLY A 204 -21.56 -31.12 -29.69
C GLY A 204 -20.98 -30.21 -28.60
N ILE A 205 -20.65 -28.96 -28.93
CA ILE A 205 -20.19 -27.96 -27.96
C ILE A 205 -21.35 -27.59 -27.02
N VAL A 206 -22.54 -27.28 -27.54
CA VAL A 206 -23.72 -26.95 -26.73
C VAL A 206 -24.04 -28.07 -25.74
N ALA A 207 -24.12 -29.32 -26.20
CA ALA A 207 -24.37 -30.47 -25.34
C ALA A 207 -23.28 -30.66 -24.26
N SER A 208 -22.01 -30.36 -24.59
CA SER A 208 -20.93 -30.41 -23.59
C SER A 208 -21.09 -29.37 -22.48
N TRP A 209 -21.60 -28.17 -22.81
CA TRP A 209 -21.85 -27.11 -21.83
C TRP A 209 -23.01 -27.44 -20.90
N GLU A 210 -24.07 -28.07 -21.41
CA GLU A 210 -25.17 -28.59 -20.59
C GLU A 210 -24.65 -29.60 -19.55
N PHE A 211 -23.76 -30.50 -19.98
CA PHE A 211 -23.11 -31.46 -19.09
C PHE A 211 -22.21 -30.78 -18.03
N TYR A 212 -21.41 -29.78 -18.40
CA TYR A 212 -20.55 -29.07 -17.43
C TYR A 212 -21.34 -28.26 -16.40
N LEU A 213 -22.51 -27.75 -16.78
CA LEU A 213 -23.33 -26.93 -15.90
C LEU A 213 -24.16 -27.79 -14.93
N TRP A 214 -24.77 -28.89 -15.40
CA TRP A 214 -25.47 -29.84 -14.53
C TRP A 214 -24.53 -30.75 -13.72
N GLY A 215 -23.32 -30.98 -14.22
CA GLY A 215 -22.40 -31.98 -13.68
C GLY A 215 -22.96 -33.40 -13.79
N TRP A 216 -22.60 -34.27 -12.85
CA TRP A 216 -23.06 -35.68 -12.81
C TRP A 216 -24.58 -35.84 -12.61
N ASN A 217 -25.28 -34.76 -12.25
CA ASN A 217 -26.73 -34.76 -12.00
C ASN A 217 -27.55 -34.31 -13.23
N ALA A 218 -26.96 -34.34 -14.44
CA ALA A 218 -27.72 -34.06 -15.66
C ALA A 218 -28.96 -34.98 -15.74
N PRO A 219 -30.16 -34.43 -15.97
CA PRO A 219 -31.35 -35.24 -16.19
C PRO A 219 -31.07 -36.16 -17.38
N LYS A 220 -31.18 -37.48 -17.16
CA LYS A 220 -31.06 -38.44 -18.25
C LYS A 220 -32.24 -38.21 -19.20
N SER A 221 -31.93 -37.87 -20.44
CA SER A 221 -32.90 -37.72 -21.54
C SER A 221 -33.64 -39.03 -21.82
#